data_AF-A0A524CIJ6-F1
#
_entry.id   AF-A0A524CIJ6-F1
#
_cell.length_a   1.000
_cell.length_b   1.000
_cell.length_c   1.000
_cell.angle_alpha   90.00
_cell.angle_beta   90.00
_cell.angle_gamma   90.00
#
_symmetry.space_group_name_H-M   'P 1'
#
loop_
_entity.id
_entity.type
_entity.pdbx_description
1 polymer ?
#
loop_
_entity_poly.entity_id
_entity_poly.type
_entity_poly.pdbx_seq_one_letter_code
_entity_poly.pdbx_strand_id
1 'polypeptide(L)'
;MFHCYNCGLPLYAEEFQKTKKCPNCNKTLNLRITKKLKYVDDLKLAIEIIKQLKAPEDVRKEILDNKESKRNRKPIFKRIIDIIQELSDKSEDGFSKSDLRKRLNEFGFDDDKFQELLNKLIYEGYIYELRFDHYKII
;
A
#
# COMPACT_ATOMS: atom_id res chain seq x y z
N MET A 1 -19.10 11.81 -6.28
CA MET A 1 -19.93 11.33 -5.13
C MET A 1 -20.97 12.36 -4.74
N PHE A 2 -22.12 11.92 -4.23
CA PHE A 2 -23.32 12.73 -3.95
C PHE A 2 -24.06 12.21 -2.71
N HIS A 3 -24.84 13.05 -2.03
CA HIS A 3 -25.80 12.61 -1.02
C HIS A 3 -27.21 12.52 -1.57
N CYS A 4 -27.96 11.50 -1.15
CA CYS A 4 -29.40 11.49 -1.39
C CYS A 4 -30.08 12.61 -0.60
N TYR A 5 -30.76 13.55 -1.26
CA TYR A 5 -31.48 14.64 -0.58
C TYR A 5 -32.63 14.14 0.32
N ASN A 6 -33.08 12.89 0.14
CA ASN A 6 -34.20 12.35 0.90
C ASN A 6 -33.77 11.55 2.14
N CYS A 7 -32.79 10.66 1.98
CA CYS A 7 -32.36 9.76 3.08
C CYS A 7 -30.91 9.99 3.53
N GLY A 8 -30.24 11.01 3.02
CA GLY A 8 -28.86 11.34 3.39
C GLY A 8 -27.80 10.35 2.91
N LEU A 9 -28.19 9.22 2.30
CA LEU A 9 -27.25 8.16 1.94
C LEU A 9 -26.22 8.64 0.88
N PRO A 10 -24.91 8.44 1.11
CA PRO A 10 -23.89 8.75 0.12
C PRO A 10 -23.90 7.74 -1.04
N LEU A 11 -23.77 8.25 -2.25
CA LEU A 11 -23.82 7.51 -3.51
C LEU A 11 -22.68 7.96 -4.43
N TYR A 12 -22.14 7.02 -5.21
CA TYR A 12 -21.25 7.35 -6.32
C TYR A 12 -22.10 7.44 -7.58
N ALA A 13 -21.65 8.18 -8.57
CA ALA A 13 -22.22 8.19 -9.91
C ALA A 13 -21.10 8.53 -10.87
N GLU A 14 -21.19 8.05 -12.10
CA GLU A 14 -20.25 8.41 -13.16
C GLU A 14 -20.41 9.89 -13.52
N GLU A 15 -19.37 10.49 -14.08
CA GLU A 15 -19.31 11.91 -14.36
C GLU A 15 -20.44 12.40 -15.29
N PHE A 16 -20.80 11.59 -16.28
CA PHE A 16 -21.82 11.92 -17.28
C PHE A 16 -23.24 11.51 -16.87
N GLN A 17 -23.39 10.87 -15.71
CA GLN A 17 -24.70 10.42 -15.24
C GLN A 17 -25.54 11.64 -14.78
N LYS A 18 -26.70 11.83 -15.40
CA LYS A 18 -27.60 12.96 -15.07
C LYS A 18 -28.53 12.64 -13.89
N THR A 19 -28.95 11.38 -13.77
CA THR A 19 -29.88 10.94 -12.74
C THR A 19 -29.43 9.62 -12.12
N LYS A 20 -29.72 9.43 -10.83
CA LYS A 20 -29.41 8.18 -10.14
C LYS A 20 -30.50 7.79 -9.16
N LYS A 21 -30.95 6.54 -9.21
CA LYS A 21 -31.90 6.01 -8.23
C LYS A 21 -31.18 5.68 -6.93
N CYS A 22 -31.73 6.15 -5.80
CA CYS A 22 -31.23 5.79 -4.48
C CYS A 22 -31.67 4.36 -4.14
N PRO A 23 -30.76 3.43 -3.80
CA PRO A 23 -31.11 2.06 -3.44
C PRO A 23 -31.82 1.93 -2.08
N ASN A 24 -31.72 2.94 -1.20
CA ASN A 24 -32.34 2.88 0.13
C ASN A 24 -33.78 3.40 0.12
N CYS A 25 -34.01 4.60 -0.43
CA CYS A 25 -35.36 5.20 -0.43
C CYS A 25 -36.08 5.14 -1.77
N ASN A 26 -35.48 4.48 -2.78
CA ASN A 26 -35.99 4.35 -4.14
C ASN A 26 -36.29 5.66 -4.90
N LYS A 27 -35.99 6.84 -4.35
CA LYS A 27 -36.14 8.13 -5.05
C LYS A 27 -35.05 8.34 -6.11
N THR A 28 -35.43 8.95 -7.22
CA THR A 28 -34.53 9.33 -8.31
C THR A 28 -33.92 10.70 -8.04
N LEU A 29 -32.60 10.76 -7.98
CA LEU A 29 -31.80 11.96 -7.77
C LEU A 29 -31.47 12.61 -9.09
N ASN A 30 -31.57 13.94 -9.18
CA ASN A 30 -31.01 14.72 -10.27
C ASN A 30 -29.61 15.20 -9.87
N LEU A 31 -28.58 14.65 -10.50
CA LEU A 31 -27.18 14.86 -10.14
C LEU A 31 -26.64 16.24 -10.54
N ARG A 32 -27.38 17.00 -11.37
CA ARG A 32 -27.03 18.39 -11.71
C ARG A 32 -27.26 19.35 -10.54
N ILE A 33 -28.31 19.11 -9.75
CA ILE A 33 -28.71 19.94 -8.61
C ILE A 33 -28.26 19.35 -7.26
N THR A 34 -27.91 18.06 -7.24
CA THR A 34 -27.49 17.39 -6.01
C THR A 34 -26.06 17.78 -5.66
N LYS A 35 -25.82 18.13 -4.38
CA LYS A 35 -24.49 18.52 -3.88
C LYS A 35 -23.47 17.42 -4.14
N LYS A 36 -22.41 17.77 -4.88
CA LYS A 36 -21.22 16.93 -5.07
C LYS A 36 -20.38 16.96 -3.79
N LEU A 37 -19.96 15.79 -3.32
CA LEU A 37 -19.13 15.66 -2.13
C LEU A 37 -17.66 15.63 -2.45
N LYS A 38 -17.28 14.77 -3.39
CA LYS A 38 -15.91 14.51 -3.77
C LYS A 38 -15.89 13.91 -5.17
N TYR A 39 -14.90 14.33 -5.94
CA TYR A 39 -14.53 13.70 -7.21
C TYR A 39 -13.45 12.64 -6.94
N VAL A 40 -13.55 11.52 -7.65
CA VAL A 40 -12.65 10.37 -7.49
C VAL A 40 -12.50 9.73 -8.85
N ASP A 41 -11.26 9.56 -9.30
CA ASP A 41 -10.94 9.02 -10.63
C ASP A 41 -11.15 7.50 -10.72
N ASP A 42 -11.00 6.79 -9.60
CA ASP A 42 -11.13 5.33 -9.52
C ASP A 42 -12.47 4.89 -8.90
N LEU A 43 -13.21 4.06 -9.64
CA LEU A 43 -14.45 3.44 -9.18
C LEU A 43 -14.26 2.62 -7.90
N LYS A 44 -13.14 1.88 -7.76
CA LYS A 44 -12.86 1.08 -6.56
C LYS A 44 -12.73 1.99 -5.35
N LEU A 45 -12.02 3.09 -5.50
CA LEU A 45 -11.80 4.07 -4.44
C LEU A 45 -13.12 4.78 -4.06
N ALA A 46 -13.97 5.08 -5.04
CA ALA A 46 -15.30 5.64 -4.78
C ALA A 46 -16.21 4.69 -3.98
N ILE A 47 -16.21 3.39 -4.30
CA ILE A 47 -16.96 2.38 -3.55
C ILE A 47 -16.44 2.25 -2.12
N GLU A 48 -15.12 2.26 -1.95
CA GLU A 48 -14.50 2.15 -0.63
C GLU A 48 -14.83 3.33 0.28
N ILE A 49 -14.76 4.57 -0.24
CA ILE A 49 -15.16 5.77 0.52
C ILE A 49 -16.64 5.69 0.93
N ILE A 50 -17.52 5.19 0.07
CA ILE A 50 -18.94 5.06 0.41
C ILE A 50 -19.17 4.00 1.47
N LYS A 51 -18.45 2.88 1.42
CA LYS A 51 -18.48 1.89 2.50
C LYS A 51 -18.02 2.50 3.82
N GLN A 52 -16.94 3.26 3.81
CA GLN A 52 -16.45 3.97 5.01
C GLN A 52 -17.44 5.00 5.55
N LEU A 53 -18.15 5.73 4.68
CA LEU A 53 -19.16 6.70 5.10
C LEU A 53 -20.45 6.06 5.63
N LYS A 54 -20.74 4.82 5.23
CA LYS A 54 -21.92 4.06 5.72
C LYS A 54 -21.63 3.26 6.99
N ALA A 55 -20.35 3.02 7.30
CA ALA A 55 -19.96 2.24 8.46
C ALA A 55 -20.26 3.01 9.77
N PRO A 56 -20.71 2.32 10.84
CA PRO A 56 -20.76 2.88 12.19
C PRO A 56 -19.40 3.44 12.62
N GLU A 57 -19.36 4.43 13.52
CA GLU A 57 -18.11 5.08 13.93
C GLU A 57 -17.07 4.09 14.46
N ASP A 58 -17.49 3.04 15.16
CA ASP A 58 -16.60 2.00 15.71
C ASP A 58 -15.88 1.23 14.60
N VAL A 59 -16.61 0.81 13.58
CA VAL A 59 -16.07 0.11 12.39
C VAL A 59 -15.20 1.06 11.56
N ARG A 60 -15.54 2.36 11.55
CA ARG A 60 -14.79 3.37 10.81
C ARG A 60 -13.41 3.61 11.43
N LYS A 61 -13.29 3.56 12.76
CA LYS A 61 -12.00 3.58 13.46
C LYS A 61 -11.18 2.33 13.15
N GLU A 62 -11.77 1.13 13.23
CA GLU A 62 -11.07 -0.11 12.88
C GLU A 62 -10.56 -0.16 11.43
N ILE A 63 -11.30 0.41 10.48
CA ILE A 63 -10.87 0.51 9.07
C ILE A 63 -9.70 1.49 8.92
N LEU A 64 -9.69 2.60 9.66
CA LEU A 64 -8.59 3.56 9.66
C LEU A 64 -7.33 2.94 10.29
N ASP A 65 -7.48 2.29 11.44
CA ASP A 65 -6.39 1.60 12.15
C ASP A 65 -5.81 0.43 11.31
N ASN A 66 -6.66 -0.30 10.59
CA ASN A 66 -6.20 -1.34 9.65
C ASN A 66 -5.49 -0.77 8.41
N LYS A 67 -5.89 0.42 7.93
CA LYS A 67 -5.21 1.09 6.82
C LYS A 67 -3.83 1.63 7.23
N GLU A 68 -3.69 2.13 8.45
CA GLU A 68 -2.38 2.47 9.01
C GLU A 68 -1.51 1.23 9.18
N SER A 69 -2.08 0.11 9.63
CA SER A 69 -1.39 -1.18 9.74
C SER A 69 -0.91 -1.73 8.39
N LYS A 70 -1.63 -1.47 7.30
CA LYS A 70 -1.19 -1.84 5.93
C LYS A 70 -0.17 -0.84 5.35
N ARG A 71 -0.25 0.45 5.69
CA ARG A 71 0.77 1.45 5.31
C ARG A 71 2.11 1.26 6.05
N ASN A 72 2.07 0.73 7.28
CA ASN A 72 3.26 0.46 8.09
C ASN A 72 3.99 -0.84 7.76
N ARG A 73 3.44 -1.68 6.88
CA ARG A 73 4.22 -2.73 6.23
C ARG A 73 5.08 -2.08 5.14
N LYS A 74 6.24 -1.52 5.53
CA LYS A 74 7.32 -1.22 4.56
C LYS A 74 7.44 -2.45 3.66
N PRO A 75 7.40 -2.30 2.31
CA PRO A 75 7.53 -3.44 1.42
C PRO A 75 8.80 -4.18 1.82
N ILE A 76 8.74 -5.52 1.86
CA ILE A 76 9.84 -6.39 2.31
C ILE A 76 11.17 -5.97 1.67
N PHE A 77 11.12 -5.57 0.39
CA PHE A 77 12.24 -5.02 -0.35
C PHE A 77 12.87 -3.77 0.26
N LYS A 78 12.08 -2.81 0.75
CA LYS A 78 12.60 -1.61 1.43
C LYS A 78 13.31 -1.97 2.73
N ARG A 79 12.81 -2.95 3.49
CA ARG A 79 13.49 -3.42 4.70
C ARG A 79 14.83 -4.10 4.37
N ILE A 80 14.88 -4.86 3.29
CA ILE A 80 16.13 -5.46 2.80
C ILE A 80 17.14 -4.37 2.43
N ILE A 81 16.72 -3.33 1.72
CA ILE A 81 17.61 -2.19 1.40
C ILE A 81 18.09 -1.51 2.67
N ASP A 82 17.19 -1.24 3.64
CA ASP A 82 17.55 -0.65 4.93
C ASP A 82 18.63 -1.51 5.65
N ILE A 83 18.50 -2.85 5.63
CA ILE A 83 19.49 -3.79 6.21
C ILE A 83 20.83 -3.73 5.48
N ILE A 84 20.81 -3.72 4.14
CA ILE A 84 22.01 -3.65 3.31
C ILE A 84 22.75 -2.33 3.58
N GLN A 85 22.03 -1.22 3.70
CA GLN A 85 22.59 0.09 4.09
C GLN A 85 23.21 0.04 5.48
N GLU A 86 22.50 -0.48 6.49
CA GLU A 86 23.05 -0.64 7.84
C GLU A 86 24.33 -1.49 7.89
N LEU A 87 24.43 -2.51 7.05
CA LEU A 87 25.63 -3.35 6.96
C LEU A 87 26.77 -2.63 6.24
N SER A 88 26.45 -1.86 5.20
CA SER A 88 27.42 -1.04 4.47
C SER A 88 27.93 0.14 5.31
N ASP A 89 27.11 0.72 6.18
CA ASP A 89 27.51 1.84 7.04
C ASP A 89 28.48 1.39 8.16
N LYS A 90 28.44 0.11 8.53
CA LYS A 90 29.36 -0.46 9.55
C LYS A 90 30.76 -0.75 9.02
N SER A 91 30.94 -0.76 7.71
CA SER A 91 32.14 -1.23 7.05
C SER A 91 32.34 -0.54 5.70
N GLU A 92 33.39 0.26 5.58
CA GLU A 92 33.73 0.96 4.33
C GLU A 92 34.01 0.01 3.16
N ASP A 93 34.38 -1.24 3.46
CA ASP A 93 34.71 -2.29 2.50
C ASP A 93 33.49 -3.15 2.09
N GLY A 94 32.28 -2.80 2.56
CA GLY A 94 31.06 -3.54 2.26
C GLY A 94 30.71 -4.56 3.34
N PHE A 95 29.91 -5.57 3.00
CA PHE A 95 29.39 -6.55 3.97
C PHE A 95 29.54 -7.98 3.46
N SER A 96 29.70 -8.93 4.38
CA SER A 96 29.81 -10.34 4.02
C SER A 96 28.46 -10.96 3.70
N LYS A 97 28.44 -11.99 2.84
CA LYS A 97 27.23 -12.80 2.56
C LYS A 97 26.63 -13.37 3.85
N SER A 98 27.52 -13.77 4.75
CA SER A 98 27.20 -14.38 6.04
C SER A 98 26.44 -13.42 6.95
N ASP A 99 26.85 -12.15 7.00
CA ASP A 99 26.20 -11.12 7.81
C ASP A 99 24.81 -10.77 7.26
N LEU A 100 24.68 -10.62 5.95
CA LEU A 100 23.39 -10.37 5.31
C LEU A 100 22.43 -11.55 5.52
N ARG A 101 22.92 -12.79 5.37
CA ARG A 101 22.13 -14.01 5.60
C ARG A 101 21.65 -14.10 7.04
N LYS A 102 22.52 -13.84 8.02
CA LYS A 102 22.16 -13.86 9.45
C LYS A 102 21.06 -12.85 9.74
N ARG A 103 21.19 -11.63 9.21
CA ARG A 103 20.18 -10.58 9.39
C ARG A 103 18.85 -10.93 8.74
N LEU A 104 18.86 -11.45 7.52
CA LEU A 104 17.63 -11.82 6.82
C LEU A 104 16.93 -13.04 7.43
N ASN A 105 17.69 -13.98 8.00
CA ASN A 105 17.13 -15.11 8.74
C ASN A 105 16.39 -14.66 10.02
N GLU A 106 16.86 -13.60 10.71
CA GLU A 106 16.11 -12.96 11.81
C GLU A 106 14.72 -12.45 11.37
N PHE A 107 14.51 -12.23 10.07
CA PHE A 107 13.23 -11.84 9.46
C PHE A 107 12.46 -13.00 8.82
N GLY A 108 12.90 -14.24 9.00
CA GLY A 108 12.23 -15.44 8.48
C GLY A 108 12.47 -15.70 6.99
N PHE A 109 13.61 -15.25 6.45
CA PHE A 109 14.04 -15.66 5.11
C PHE A 109 14.73 -17.01 5.14
N ASP A 110 14.17 -17.97 4.40
CA ASP A 110 14.78 -19.26 4.14
C ASP A 110 15.97 -19.14 3.16
N ASP A 111 16.86 -20.13 3.17
CA ASP A 111 18.07 -20.13 2.36
C ASP A 111 17.81 -20.07 0.85
N ASP A 112 16.77 -20.75 0.37
CA ASP A 112 16.40 -20.73 -1.05
C ASP A 112 15.99 -19.32 -1.50
N LYS A 113 15.19 -18.66 -0.67
CA LYS A 113 14.73 -17.27 -0.91
C LYS A 113 15.88 -16.28 -0.80
N PHE A 114 16.85 -16.55 0.08
CA PHE A 114 18.03 -15.71 0.22
C PHE A 114 18.89 -15.70 -1.04
N GLN A 115 19.15 -16.86 -1.65
CA GLN A 115 19.94 -16.92 -2.89
C GLN A 115 19.22 -16.24 -4.05
N GLU A 116 17.90 -16.46 -4.19
CA GLU A 116 17.08 -15.79 -5.21
C GLU A 116 17.13 -14.26 -5.05
N LEU A 117 17.00 -13.78 -3.81
CA LEU A 117 17.08 -12.36 -3.48
C LEU A 117 18.47 -11.78 -3.80
N LEU A 118 19.53 -12.46 -3.40
CA LEU A 118 20.90 -12.01 -3.61
C LEU A 118 21.21 -11.87 -5.11
N ASN A 119 20.86 -12.89 -5.89
CA ASN A 119 21.02 -12.87 -7.35
C ASN A 119 20.23 -11.72 -7.98
N LYS A 120 19.02 -11.47 -7.49
CA LYS A 120 18.19 -10.35 -7.95
C LYS A 120 18.81 -8.99 -7.63
N LEU A 121 19.33 -8.80 -6.43
CA LEU A 121 19.98 -7.55 -6.02
C LEU A 121 21.25 -7.26 -6.83
N ILE A 122 22.01 -8.30 -7.20
CA ILE A 122 23.17 -8.19 -8.09
C ILE A 122 22.73 -7.85 -9.52
N TYR A 123 21.74 -8.58 -10.04
CA TYR A 123 21.23 -8.37 -11.40
C TYR A 123 20.63 -6.97 -11.61
N GLU A 124 19.88 -6.49 -10.63
CA GLU A 124 19.28 -5.15 -10.66
C GLU A 124 20.28 -4.04 -10.31
N GLY A 125 21.52 -4.37 -9.93
CA GLY A 125 22.56 -3.40 -9.65
C GLY A 125 22.37 -2.64 -8.34
N TYR A 126 21.76 -3.25 -7.32
CA TYR A 126 21.74 -2.66 -5.97
C TYR A 126 23.06 -2.90 -5.23
N ILE A 127 23.67 -4.06 -5.48
CA ILE A 127 24.92 -4.47 -4.86
C ILE A 127 25.81 -5.15 -5.90
N TYR A 128 27.12 -5.12 -5.66
CA TYR A 128 28.10 -5.82 -6.48
C TYR A 128 29.08 -6.59 -5.60
N GLU A 129 29.61 -7.69 -6.10
CA GLU A 129 30.63 -8.47 -5.39
C GLU A 129 31.99 -7.77 -5.52
N LEU A 130 32.55 -7.31 -4.41
CA LEU A 130 33.84 -6.65 -4.36
C LEU A 130 34.99 -7.68 -4.33
N ARG A 131 34.79 -8.75 -3.55
CA ARG A 131 35.69 -9.90 -3.38
C ARG A 131 34.83 -11.11 -3.03
N PHE A 132 35.40 -12.32 -3.11
CA PHE A 132 34.68 -13.55 -2.79
C PHE A 132 33.94 -13.44 -1.45
N ASP A 133 32.61 -13.61 -1.51
CA ASP A 133 31.70 -13.56 -0.36
C ASP A 133 31.51 -12.18 0.30
N HIS A 134 31.97 -11.09 -0.36
CA HIS A 134 31.85 -9.70 0.09
C HIS A 134 31.17 -8.81 -0.95
N TYR A 135 30.12 -8.10 -0.53
CA TYR A 135 29.29 -7.27 -1.38
C TYR A 135 29.31 -5.82 -0.92
N LYS A 136 29.17 -4.90 -1.87
CA LYS A 136 29.05 -3.46 -1.60
C LYS A 136 27.88 -2.88 -2.37
N ILE A 137 27.25 -1.85 -1.82
CA ILE A 137 26.21 -1.09 -2.51
C ILE A 137 26.85 -0.29 -3.65
N ILE A 138 26.18 -0.20 -4.80
CA ILE A 138 26.61 0.65 -5.92
C ILE A 138 26.58 2.14 -5.53
#